data_AF-A0A812UD26-F1
#
_entry.id   AF-A0A812UD26-F1
#
_cell.length_a   1.000
_cell.length_b   1.000
_cell.length_c   1.000
_cell.angle_alpha   90.00
_cell.angle_beta   90.00
_cell.angle_gamma   90.00
#
_symmetry.space_group_name_H-M   'P 1'
#
loop_
_entity.id
_entity.type
_entity.pdbx_description
1 polymer ?
#
loop_
_entity_poly.entity_id
_entity_poly.type
_entity_poly.pdbx_seq_one_letter_code
_entity_poly.pdbx_strand_id
1 'polypeptide(L)'
;MFIDRLEFQLCSGTRQVYGKSAGGVDFETFRLDVDEAIVEVTHVETHNYLAQKFIFKTDKGSIFEISGWGGPGKEPRQHKIVAPQDQQICGLVFQEEKTLQGIYVQSRFRRGSRQYPRKVMRDLAEGHEAAKSK
;
A
#
# COMPACT_ATOMS: atom_id res chain seq x y z
N MET A 1 9.36 17.41 3.30
CA MET A 1 9.41 16.17 4.10
C MET A 1 8.80 15.05 3.29
N PHE A 2 9.34 13.84 3.30
CA PHE A 2 8.77 12.69 2.58
C PHE A 2 8.29 11.65 3.59
N ILE A 3 7.67 10.57 3.11
CA ILE A 3 7.25 9.47 3.96
C ILE A 3 8.42 8.52 4.08
N ASP A 4 8.92 8.35 5.30
CA ASP A 4 10.11 7.54 5.60
C ASP A 4 9.75 6.18 6.17
N ARG A 5 8.56 6.08 6.78
CA ARG A 5 8.06 4.91 7.48
C ARG A 5 6.55 4.80 7.36
N LEU A 6 6.07 3.58 7.19
CA LEU A 6 4.64 3.22 7.28
C LEU A 6 4.51 1.99 8.18
N GLU A 7 3.53 2.01 9.08
CA GLU A 7 3.28 0.90 10.00
C GLU A 7 1.83 0.45 9.90
N PHE A 8 1.62 -0.85 9.70
CA PHE A 8 0.32 -1.50 9.81
C PHE A 8 0.24 -2.22 11.14
N GLN A 9 -0.79 -1.90 11.92
CA GLN A 9 -1.16 -2.66 13.11
C GLN A 9 -2.41 -3.49 12.80
N LEU A 10 -2.25 -4.82 12.74
CA LEU A 10 -3.33 -5.74 12.39
C LEU A 10 -4.13 -6.17 13.63
N CYS A 11 -5.37 -6.61 13.43
CA CYS A 11 -6.22 -7.14 14.50
C CYS A 11 -5.62 -8.35 15.23
N SER A 12 -4.68 -9.07 14.61
CA SER A 12 -3.90 -10.14 15.26
C SER A 12 -2.91 -9.64 16.30
N GLY A 13 -2.71 -8.32 16.42
CA GLY A 13 -1.64 -7.69 17.18
C GLY A 13 -0.30 -7.62 16.42
N THR A 14 -0.23 -8.22 15.23
CA THR A 14 0.96 -8.17 14.37
C THR A 14 1.21 -6.75 13.87
N ARG A 15 2.46 -6.31 13.94
CA ARG A 15 2.94 -5.06 13.36
C ARG A 15 3.77 -5.33 12.12
N GLN A 16 3.49 -4.63 11.04
CA GLN A 16 4.28 -4.65 9.82
C GLN A 16 4.84 -3.26 9.59
N VAL A 17 6.16 -3.14 9.47
CA VAL A 17 6.86 -1.86 9.33
C VAL A 17 7.54 -1.83 7.97
N TYR A 18 7.36 -0.73 7.25
CA TYR A 18 7.96 -0.45 5.95
C TYR A 18 8.82 0.80 6.03
N GLY A 19 9.90 0.84 5.25
CA GLY A 19 10.84 1.95 5.22
C GLY A 19 11.85 1.91 6.38
N LYS A 20 12.35 3.08 6.77
CA LYS A 20 13.47 3.20 7.72
C LYS A 20 13.05 2.87 9.16
N SER A 21 13.99 2.32 9.93
CA SER A 21 13.80 1.90 11.32
C SER A 21 13.51 3.07 12.26
N ALA A 22 14.16 4.22 12.04
CA ALA A 22 13.84 5.49 12.68
C ALA A 22 12.99 6.32 11.69
N GLY A 23 11.73 6.56 12.05
CA GLY A 23 10.85 7.42 11.25
C GLY A 23 11.22 8.90 11.38
N GLY A 24 10.50 9.75 10.64
CA GLY A 24 10.53 11.19 10.85
C GLY A 24 9.91 11.59 12.20
N VAL A 25 9.97 12.89 12.51
CA VAL A 25 9.40 13.46 13.75
C VAL A 25 7.87 13.58 13.71
N ASP A 26 7.29 13.66 12.51
CA ASP A 26 5.84 13.78 12.31
C ASP A 26 5.25 12.42 11.92
N PHE A 27 4.08 12.10 12.48
CA PHE A 27 3.34 10.89 12.16
C PHE A 27 1.84 11.15 12.15
N GLU A 28 1.15 10.42 11.27
CA GLU A 28 -0.31 10.37 11.22
C GLU A 28 -0.77 8.95 11.51
N THR A 29 -1.94 8.81 12.12
CA THR A 29 -2.54 7.50 12.43
C THR A 29 -3.98 7.49 11.97
N PHE A 30 -4.31 6.48 11.17
CA PHE A 30 -5.68 6.20 10.79
C PHE A 30 -6.13 4.90 11.44
N ARG A 31 -7.39 4.89 11.84
CA ARG A 31 -8.03 3.72 12.40
C ARG A 31 -9.20 3.34 11.50
N LEU A 32 -9.22 2.09 11.08
CA LEU A 32 -10.35 1.50 10.38
C LEU A 32 -11.45 1.14 11.38
N ASP A 33 -12.70 1.22 10.94
CA ASP A 33 -13.81 0.58 11.66
C ASP A 33 -13.63 -0.95 11.69
N VAL A 34 -14.29 -1.61 12.65
CA VAL A 34 -14.14 -3.06 12.93
C VAL A 34 -14.44 -3.95 11.71
N ASP A 35 -15.27 -3.47 10.80
CA ASP A 35 -15.76 -4.13 9.59
C ASP A 35 -15.38 -3.37 8.32
N GLU A 36 -14.43 -2.44 8.41
CA GLU A 36 -13.90 -1.71 7.27
C GLU A 36 -12.60 -2.35 6.77
N ALA A 37 -12.50 -2.54 5.45
CA ALA A 37 -11.36 -3.18 4.81
C ALA A 37 -10.67 -2.22 3.84
N ILE A 38 -9.35 -2.16 3.89
CA ILE A 38 -8.56 -1.52 2.83
C ILE A 38 -8.65 -2.41 1.58
N VAL A 39 -9.09 -1.84 0.47
CA VAL A 39 -9.25 -2.56 -0.81
C VAL A 39 -8.38 -2.01 -1.92
N GLU A 40 -7.82 -0.81 -1.75
CA GLU A 40 -6.97 -0.18 -2.73
C GLU A 40 -5.87 0.60 -2.02
N VAL A 41 -4.66 0.50 -2.57
CA VAL A 41 -3.52 1.35 -2.21
C VAL A 41 -2.99 2.03 -3.46
N THR A 42 -2.76 3.33 -3.35
CA THR A 42 -1.98 4.11 -4.29
C THR A 42 -0.70 4.56 -3.60
N HIS A 43 0.43 4.30 -4.23
CA HIS A 43 1.76 4.68 -3.79
C HIS A 43 2.39 5.60 -4.82
N VAL A 44 2.83 6.78 -4.39
CA VAL A 44 3.54 7.74 -5.25
C VAL A 44 5.00 7.69 -4.84
N GLU A 45 5.84 7.20 -5.75
CA GLU A 45 7.25 6.92 -5.48
C GLU A 45 8.05 8.21 -5.27
N THR A 46 9.18 8.07 -4.59
CA THR A 46 10.23 9.08 -4.51
C THR A 46 11.59 8.40 -4.49
N HIS A 47 12.65 9.15 -4.79
CA HIS A 47 13.98 8.58 -5.01
C HIS A 47 14.66 8.12 -3.70
N ASN A 48 14.47 8.87 -2.62
CA ASN A 48 15.29 8.74 -1.40
C ASN A 48 14.52 8.25 -0.16
N TYR A 49 13.22 8.07 -0.28
CA TYR A 49 12.32 7.76 0.83
C TYR A 49 11.29 6.71 0.40
N LEU A 50 10.52 6.20 1.35
CA LEU A 50 9.54 5.15 1.09
C LEU A 50 8.48 5.64 0.09
N ALA A 51 7.99 6.87 0.26
CA ALA A 51 7.02 7.47 -0.66
C ALA A 51 6.99 8.99 -0.58
N GLN A 52 6.49 9.61 -1.64
CA GLN A 52 5.95 10.96 -1.56
C GLN A 52 4.54 10.95 -0.98
N LYS A 53 3.71 9.98 -1.37
CA LYS A 53 2.32 9.89 -0.95
C LYS A 53 1.85 8.44 -0.88
N PHE A 54 1.00 8.14 0.10
CA PHE A 54 0.15 6.97 0.11
C PHE A 54 -1.32 7.39 0.15
N ILE A 55 -2.16 6.70 -0.59
CA ILE A 55 -3.62 6.82 -0.51
C ILE A 55 -4.19 5.43 -0.32
N PHE A 56 -4.91 5.20 0.77
CA PHE A 56 -5.64 3.97 1.03
C PHE A 56 -7.13 4.23 0.85
N LYS A 57 -7.81 3.39 0.08
CA LYS A 57 -9.28 3.42 0.00
C LYS A 57 -9.87 2.16 0.61
N THR A 58 -11.01 2.35 1.26
CA THR A 58 -11.73 1.26 1.91
C THR A 58 -12.98 0.88 1.13
N ASP A 59 -13.52 -0.30 1.43
CA ASP A 59 -14.79 -0.76 0.88
C ASP A 59 -16.01 0.04 1.37
N LYS A 60 -15.85 0.82 2.44
CA LYS A 60 -16.85 1.80 2.91
C LYS A 60 -16.73 3.18 2.28
N GLY A 61 -15.76 3.38 1.39
CA GLY A 61 -15.55 4.64 0.68
C GLY A 61 -14.69 5.66 1.43
N SER A 62 -14.14 5.31 2.60
CA SER A 62 -13.17 6.16 3.29
C SER A 62 -11.87 6.24 2.48
N ILE A 63 -11.22 7.40 2.54
CA ILE A 63 -9.94 7.66 1.90
C ILE A 63 -8.98 8.18 2.96
N PHE A 64 -7.87 7.47 3.15
CA PHE A 64 -6.79 7.88 4.04
C PHE A 64 -5.59 8.27 3.19
N GLU A 65 -5.21 9.54 3.25
CA GLU A 65 -4.07 10.07 2.52
C GLU A 65 -2.96 10.44 3.50
N ILE A 66 -1.74 9.97 3.22
CA ILE A 66 -0.51 10.44 3.85
C ILE A 66 0.31 11.10 2.77
N SER A 67 0.71 12.34 2.98
CA SER A 67 1.50 13.10 2.01
C SER A 67 2.72 13.73 2.66
N GLY A 68 3.88 13.52 2.05
CA GLY A 68 5.05 14.31 2.34
C GLY A 68 4.96 15.72 1.74
N TRP A 69 5.44 16.71 2.47
CA TRP A 69 5.60 18.11 2.04
C TRP A 69 6.66 18.35 0.94
N GLY A 70 7.42 17.32 0.57
CA GLY A 70 8.34 17.40 -0.56
C GLY A 70 7.53 17.54 -1.85
N GLY A 71 7.63 18.70 -2.51
CA GLY A 71 7.01 18.91 -3.82
C GLY A 71 7.37 17.79 -4.79
N PRO A 72 6.53 17.52 -5.81
CA PRO A 72 6.84 16.51 -6.79
C PRO A 72 8.21 16.82 -7.38
N GLY A 73 9.15 15.89 -7.29
CA GLY A 73 10.30 15.90 -8.17
C GLY A 73 9.83 15.81 -9.64
N LYS A 74 10.75 15.60 -10.58
CA LYS A 74 10.34 15.25 -11.95
C LYS A 74 9.40 14.02 -11.89
N GLU A 75 8.14 14.23 -12.27
CA GLU A 75 7.04 13.27 -12.44
C GLU A 75 7.15 11.99 -11.58
N PRO A 76 6.63 12.01 -10.34
CA PRO A 76 6.70 10.83 -9.48
C PRO A 76 5.83 9.70 -10.05
N ARG A 77 6.40 8.49 -10.13
CA ARG A 77 5.66 7.31 -10.59
C ARG A 77 4.55 6.97 -9.59
N GLN A 78 3.38 6.63 -10.11
CA GLN A 78 2.24 6.23 -9.30
C GLN A 78 1.93 4.75 -9.51
N HIS A 79 1.89 4.00 -8.42
CA HIS A 79 1.58 2.58 -8.38
C HIS A 79 0.24 2.40 -7.68
N LYS A 80 -0.73 1.87 -8.41
CA LYS A 80 -2.05 1.55 -7.89
C LYS A 80 -2.21 0.04 -7.84
N ILE A 81 -2.58 -0.49 -6.68
CA ILE A 81 -2.90 -1.93 -6.52
C ILE A 81 -4.25 -2.05 -5.81
N VAL A 82 -5.12 -2.88 -6.38
CA VAL A 82 -6.45 -3.18 -5.86
C VAL A 82 -6.45 -4.62 -5.38
N ALA A 83 -7.02 -4.88 -4.21
CA ALA A 83 -7.22 -6.23 -3.72
C ALA A 83 -8.19 -6.99 -4.65
N PRO A 84 -8.01 -8.31 -4.84
CA PRO A 84 -9.00 -9.12 -5.53
C PRO A 84 -10.37 -9.01 -4.87
N GLN A 85 -11.42 -9.31 -5.63
CA GLN A 85 -12.79 -9.32 -5.11
C GLN A 85 -12.89 -10.18 -3.83
N ASP A 86 -13.61 -9.67 -2.84
CA ASP A 86 -13.83 -10.30 -1.53
C ASP A 86 -12.59 -10.48 -0.65
N GLN A 87 -11.52 -9.76 -0.98
CA GLN A 87 -10.29 -9.71 -0.21
C GLN A 87 -9.98 -8.29 0.26
N GLN A 88 -9.16 -8.19 1.30
CA GLN A 88 -8.64 -6.96 1.87
C GLN A 88 -7.13 -6.95 1.82
N ILE A 89 -6.54 -5.76 1.69
CA ILE A 89 -5.10 -5.51 1.85
C ILE A 89 -4.77 -5.57 3.34
N CYS A 90 -3.87 -6.45 3.71
CA CYS A 90 -3.36 -6.60 5.09
C CYS A 90 -1.84 -6.49 5.19
N GLY A 91 -1.20 -6.06 4.09
CA GLY A 91 0.21 -5.74 4.03
C GLY A 91 0.63 -5.33 2.63
N LEU A 92 1.83 -4.78 2.53
CA LEU A 92 2.45 -4.30 1.29
C LEU A 92 3.73 -5.09 1.01
N VAL A 93 4.11 -5.15 -0.27
CA VAL A 93 5.36 -5.76 -0.73
C VAL A 93 6.14 -4.72 -1.51
N PHE A 94 7.30 -4.33 -0.98
CA PHE A 94 8.23 -3.43 -1.65
C PHE A 94 9.40 -4.20 -2.26
N GLN A 95 9.82 -3.80 -3.44
CA GLN A 95 11.13 -4.13 -4.00
C GLN A 95 12.11 -3.02 -3.66
N GLU A 96 13.32 -3.42 -3.23
CA GLU A 96 14.39 -2.49 -2.85
C GLU A 96 13.92 -1.42 -1.85
N GLU A 97 12.95 -1.79 -1.00
CA GLU A 97 12.33 -0.96 0.05
C GLU A 97 11.57 0.28 -0.44
N LYS A 98 11.42 0.48 -1.76
CA LYS A 98 10.86 1.72 -2.32
C LYS A 98 9.73 1.49 -3.29
N THR A 99 9.85 0.51 -4.19
CA THR A 99 8.84 0.31 -5.25
C THR A 99 7.77 -0.67 -4.79
N LEU A 100 6.52 -0.24 -4.77
CA LEU A 100 5.39 -1.12 -4.45
C LEU A 100 5.18 -2.13 -5.58
N GLN A 101 5.47 -3.41 -5.29
CA GLN A 101 5.35 -4.52 -6.24
C GLN A 101 4.15 -5.42 -6.00
N GLY A 102 3.55 -5.35 -4.81
CA GLY A 102 2.46 -6.25 -4.46
C GLY A 102 1.85 -5.94 -3.10
N ILE A 103 0.91 -6.78 -2.72
CA ILE A 103 0.12 -6.68 -1.50
C ILE A 103 -0.01 -8.05 -0.85
N TYR A 104 -0.08 -8.08 0.48
CA TYR A 104 -0.62 -9.21 1.20
C TYR A 104 -2.12 -9.03 1.34
N VAL A 105 -2.87 -10.10 1.11
CA VAL A 105 -4.32 -10.09 1.12
C VAL A 105 -4.90 -11.19 2.00
N GLN A 106 -6.10 -10.94 2.50
CA GLN A 106 -6.88 -11.90 3.26
C GLN A 106 -8.35 -11.82 2.87
N SER A 107 -9.11 -12.91 2.98
CA SER A 107 -10.55 -12.89 2.76
C SER A 107 -11.27 -12.00 3.77
N ARG A 108 -12.23 -11.19 3.30
CA ARG A 108 -13.07 -10.31 4.16
C ARG A 108 -14.09 -11.09 4.98
N PHE A 109 -14.55 -12.22 4.45
CA PHE A 109 -15.68 -12.98 4.99
C PHE A 109 -15.26 -14.37 5.47
N ARG A 110 -14.62 -14.52 6.64
CA ARG A 110 -14.80 -15.70 7.51
C ARG A 110 -14.47 -15.35 8.97
N ARG A 111 -15.50 -15.20 9.80
CA ARG A 111 -15.36 -15.42 11.25
C ARG A 111 -14.89 -16.86 11.44
N GLY A 112 -13.73 -17.04 12.06
CA GLY A 112 -13.30 -18.35 12.57
C GLY A 112 -12.26 -19.12 11.76
N SER A 113 -11.80 -18.67 10.59
CA SER A 113 -10.63 -19.27 9.95
C SER A 113 -9.43 -18.34 10.06
N ARG A 114 -8.45 -18.70 10.90
CA ARG A 114 -7.08 -18.14 10.85
C ARG A 114 -6.44 -18.54 9.52
N GLN A 115 -6.87 -17.93 8.42
CA GLN A 115 -6.14 -18.02 7.16
C GLN A 115 -5.00 -17.02 7.22
N TYR A 116 -3.79 -17.53 7.05
CA TYR A 116 -2.60 -16.71 6.92
C TYR A 116 -2.73 -15.78 5.70
N PRO A 117 -2.27 -14.52 5.80
CA PRO A 117 -2.21 -13.61 4.66
C PRO A 117 -1.54 -14.27 3.45
N ARG A 118 -2.15 -14.15 2.27
CA ARG A 118 -1.58 -14.62 1.01
C ARG A 118 -0.88 -13.47 0.32
N LYS A 119 0.29 -13.73 -0.26
CA LYS A 119 1.02 -12.75 -1.06
C LYS A 119 0.42 -12.70 -2.47
N VAL A 120 0.03 -11.52 -2.91
CA VAL A 120 -0.37 -11.24 -4.30
C VAL A 120 0.62 -10.24 -4.87
N MET A 121 1.37 -10.67 -5.87
CA MET A 121 2.25 -9.78 -6.62
C MET A 121 1.43 -9.09 -7.70
N ARG A 122 1.84 -7.87 -8.09
CA ARG A 122 1.39 -7.30 -9.35
C ARG A 122 1.88 -8.22 -10.46
N ASP A 123 0.99 -8.67 -11.34
CA ASP A 123 1.42 -9.26 -12.60
C ASP A 123 2.17 -8.17 -13.36
N LEU A 124 3.49 -8.32 -13.51
CA LEU A 124 4.34 -7.43 -14.30
C LEU A 124 4.01 -7.50 -15.81
N ALA A 125 2.92 -8.17 -16.21
CA ALA A 125 2.54 -8.43 -17.58
C ALA A 125 1.60 -7.39 -18.21
N GLU A 126 1.09 -6.40 -17.48
CA GLU A 126 0.30 -5.31 -18.08
C GLU A 126 1.18 -4.07 -18.34
N GLY A 127 1.92 -4.14 -19.45
CA GLY A 127 2.76 -3.05 -19.93
C GLY A 127 3.41 -3.26 -21.30
N HIS A 128 2.96 -4.22 -22.10
CA HIS A 128 3.41 -4.38 -23.49
C HIS A 128 2.24 -4.75 -24.41
N GLU A 129 1.44 -3.76 -24.79
CA GLU A 129 0.81 -3.77 -26.11
C GLU A 129 0.95 -2.41 -26.81
N ALA A 130 1.14 -2.51 -28.13
CA ALA A 130 1.04 -1.45 -29.15
C ALA A 130 2.20 -0.44 -29.28
N ALA A 131 3.32 -0.89 -29.87
CA ALA A 131 4.07 -0.09 -30.84
C ALA A 131 4.98 -0.97 -31.72
N LYS A 132 4.39 -1.68 -32.68
CA LYS A 132 5.07 -1.99 -33.95
C LYS A 132 4.11 -1.69 -35.09
N SER A 133 4.04 -0.40 -35.45
CA SER A 133 3.79 -0.03 -36.84
C SER A 133 5.05 -0.32 -37.64
N LYS A 134 4.92 -1.17 -38.65
CA LYS A 134 5.51 -0.98 -39.98
C LYS A 134 4.73 -1.83 -40.97
#